data_AF-A0A3P7NGN8-F1
#
_entry.id   AF-A0A3P7NGN8-F1
#
_cell.length_a   1.000
_cell.length_b   1.000
_cell.length_c   1.000
_cell.angle_alpha   90.00
_cell.angle_beta   90.00
_cell.angle_gamma   90.00
#
_symmetry.space_group_name_H-M   'P 1'
#
loop_
_entity.id
_entity.type
_entity.pdbx_description
1 polymer ?
#
loop_
_entity_poly.entity_id
_entity_poly.type
_entity_poly.pdbx_seq_one_letter_code
_entity_poly.pdbx_strand_id
1 'polypeptide(L)'
;MHPFLRHQRRRYTIFVIEQLTPEEFNRGALLNIGVRKAAKVAAYSCSIFHDVDLLPEDDKMIYGCEDHPVHLSAKSVTLNFS
;
A
#
# COMPACT_ATOMS: atom_id res chain seq x y z
N MET A 1 2.61 9.78 -4.26
CA MET A 1 3.32 8.53 -3.90
C MET A 1 4.69 8.33 -4.54
N HIS A 2 4.85 8.29 -5.87
CA HIS A 2 6.15 7.94 -6.49
C HIS A 2 7.35 8.80 -6.02
N PRO A 3 7.27 10.14 -5.93
CA PRO A 3 8.38 10.94 -5.39
C PRO A 3 8.75 10.51 -3.98
N PHE A 4 7.79 10.46 -3.05
CA PHE A 4 7.99 10.02 -1.66
C PHE A 4 8.70 8.65 -1.58
N LEU A 5 8.20 7.62 -2.30
CA LEU A 5 8.81 6.29 -2.28
C LEU A 5 10.23 6.26 -2.88
N ARG A 6 10.50 7.06 -3.92
CA ARG A 6 11.85 7.15 -4.52
C ARG A 6 12.87 7.79 -3.58
N HIS A 7 12.47 8.77 -2.77
CA HIS A 7 13.37 9.40 -1.79
C HIS A 7 13.88 8.39 -0.74
N GLN A 8 13.11 7.34 -0.45
CA GLN A 8 13.50 6.28 0.48
C GLN A 8 14.51 5.28 -0.11
N ARG A 9 14.87 5.40 -1.40
CA ARG A 9 15.88 4.58 -2.10
C ARG A 9 15.65 3.07 -2.00
N ARG A 10 14.39 2.64 -1.89
CA ARG A 10 13.97 1.23 -1.89
C ARG A 10 13.43 0.84 -3.25
N ARG A 11 13.63 -0.41 -3.66
CA ARG A 11 12.97 -0.97 -4.84
C ARG A 11 11.53 -1.28 -4.48
N TYR A 12 10.59 -0.78 -5.27
CA TYR A 12 9.17 -1.00 -5.07
C TYR A 12 8.46 -1.20 -6.41
N THR A 13 7.28 -1.82 -6.33
CA THR A 13 6.32 -1.94 -7.42
C THR A 13 4.95 -1.58 -6.85
N ILE A 14 4.18 -0.76 -7.55
CA ILE A 14 2.80 -0.45 -7.16
C ILE A 14 1.87 -1.41 -7.89
N PHE A 15 1.06 -2.12 -7.13
CA PHE A 15 -0.02 -2.97 -7.64
C PHE A 15 -1.36 -2.34 -7.27
N VAL A 16 -2.15 -1.97 -8.27
CA VAL A 16 -3.55 -1.56 -8.08
C VAL A 16 -4.42 -2.77 -8.40
N ILE A 17 -5.20 -3.22 -7.42
CA ILE A 17 -6.07 -4.39 -7.57
C ILE A 17 -7.51 -3.91 -7.63
N GLU A 18 -8.12 -4.06 -8.79
CA GLU A 18 -9.46 -3.56 -9.09
C GLU A 18 -10.49 -4.68 -8.97
N GLN A 19 -11.58 -4.41 -8.24
CA GLN A 19 -12.76 -5.28 -8.22
C GLN A 19 -13.68 -4.87 -9.37
N LEU A 20 -13.80 -5.74 -10.36
CA LEU A 20 -14.65 -5.50 -11.54
C LEU A 20 -16.05 -6.10 -11.39
N THR A 21 -16.28 -6.93 -10.36
CA THR A 21 -17.59 -7.54 -10.12
C THR A 21 -18.55 -6.53 -9.48
N PRO A 22 -19.85 -6.60 -9.80
CA PRO A 22 -20.87 -5.73 -9.19
C PRO A 22 -21.22 -6.12 -7.74
N GLU A 23 -20.48 -7.07 -7.16
CA GLU A 23 -20.63 -7.49 -5.78
C GLU A 23 -20.12 -6.41 -4.82
N GLU A 24 -20.45 -6.54 -3.53
CA GLU A 24 -19.94 -5.64 -2.51
C GLU A 24 -18.41 -5.60 -2.51
N PHE A 25 -17.86 -4.40 -2.34
CA PHE A 25 -16.43 -4.19 -2.34
C PHE A 25 -15.77 -4.96 -1.19
N ASN A 26 -14.87 -5.89 -1.52
CA ASN A 26 -14.17 -6.71 -0.54
C ASN A 26 -12.69 -6.35 -0.48
N ARG A 27 -12.37 -5.32 0.31
CA ARG A 27 -10.98 -4.85 0.53
C ARG A 27 -10.04 -5.98 0.94
N GLY A 28 -10.44 -6.82 1.89
CA GLY A 28 -9.61 -7.92 2.38
C GLY A 28 -9.26 -8.94 1.30
N ALA A 29 -10.24 -9.31 0.46
CA ALA A 29 -10.01 -10.19 -0.67
C ALA A 29 -9.05 -9.58 -1.69
N LEU A 30 -9.20 -8.30 -2.02
CA LEU A 30 -8.32 -7.61 -2.98
C LEU A 30 -6.87 -7.53 -2.48
N LEU A 31 -6.64 -7.23 -1.20
CA LEU A 31 -5.31 -7.23 -0.61
C LEU A 31 -4.65 -8.63 -0.69
N ASN A 32 -5.40 -9.68 -0.35
CA ASN A 32 -4.92 -11.05 -0.46
C ASN A 32 -4.60 -11.46 -1.91
N ILE A 33 -5.45 -11.07 -2.86
CA ILE A 33 -5.22 -11.29 -4.30
C ILE A 33 -3.96 -10.54 -4.74
N GLY A 34 -3.79 -9.30 -4.29
CA GLY A 34 -2.61 -8.47 -4.59
C GLY A 34 -1.31 -9.14 -4.21
N VAL A 35 -1.19 -9.64 -2.97
CA VAL A 35 0.01 -10.38 -2.52
C VAL A 35 0.28 -11.60 -3.41
N ARG A 36 -0.75 -12.40 -3.70
CA ARG A 36 -0.62 -13.61 -4.53
C ARG A 36 -0.22 -13.29 -5.98
N LYS A 37 -0.70 -12.18 -6.53
CA LYS A 37 -0.35 -11.74 -7.90
C LYS A 37 1.06 -11.15 -7.93
N ALA A 38 1.43 -10.33 -6.95
CA ALA A 38 2.77 -9.77 -6.83
C ALA A 38 3.84 -10.87 -6.72
N ALA A 39 3.59 -11.93 -5.95
CA ALA A 39 4.51 -13.07 -5.81
C ALA A 39 4.80 -13.80 -7.13
N LYS A 40 3.95 -13.65 -8.16
CA LYS A 40 4.19 -14.20 -9.51
C LYS A 40 5.08 -13.30 -10.38
N VAL A 41 5.25 -12.04 -10.00
CA VAL A 41 6.06 -11.06 -10.73
C VAL A 41 7.50 -11.05 -10.22
N ALA A 42 7.70 -11.09 -8.90
CA ALA A 42 9.02 -11.15 -8.28
C ALA A 42 8.94 -11.68 -6.85
N ALA A 43 10.10 -12.04 -6.29
CA ALA A 43 10.25 -12.33 -4.87
C ALA A 43 10.33 -11.02 -4.07
N TYR A 44 9.19 -10.56 -3.57
CA TYR A 44 9.12 -9.42 -2.65
C TYR A 44 9.31 -9.89 -1.21
N SER A 45 10.16 -9.20 -0.45
CA SER A 45 10.38 -9.46 0.99
C SER A 45 9.45 -8.68 1.92
N CYS A 46 8.69 -7.73 1.37
CA CYS A 46 7.80 -6.86 2.12
C CYS A 46 6.55 -6.54 1.30
N SER A 47 5.40 -6.50 1.97
CA SER A 47 4.12 -6.09 1.38
C SER A 47 3.54 -4.96 2.23
N ILE A 48 3.22 -3.83 1.59
CA ILE A 48 2.56 -2.70 2.23
C ILE A 48 1.14 -2.61 1.67
N PHE A 49 0.15 -2.64 2.55
CA PHE A 49 -1.25 -2.39 2.20
C PHE A 49 -1.56 -0.92 2.40
N HIS A 50 -2.13 -0.28 1.39
CA HIS A 50 -2.29 1.16 1.37
C HIS A 50 -3.57 1.52 0.62
N ASP A 51 -4.44 2.30 1.28
CA ASP A 51 -5.66 2.82 0.67
C ASP A 51 -5.33 3.91 -0.35
N VAL A 52 -6.12 4.03 -1.42
CA VAL A 52 -5.81 4.94 -2.54
C VAL A 52 -5.95 6.41 -2.19
N ASP A 53 -6.66 6.72 -1.10
CA ASP A 53 -7.02 8.06 -0.62
C ASP A 53 -6.12 8.55 0.52
N LEU A 54 -5.18 7.74 0.99
CA LEU A 54 -4.20 8.16 2.00
C LEU A 54 -2.96 8.75 1.33
N LEU A 55 -2.42 9.83 1.88
CA LEU A 55 -1.15 10.40 1.46
C LEU A 55 -0.24 10.61 2.68
N PRO A 56 1.05 10.26 2.59
CA PRO A 56 2.01 10.50 3.66
C PRO A 56 2.34 11.99 3.75
N GLU A 57 2.18 12.59 4.93
CA GLU A 57 2.52 13.99 5.19
C GLU A 57 3.98 14.18 5.66
N ASP A 58 4.55 13.17 6.33
CA ASP A 58 5.93 13.19 6.85
C ASP A 58 6.82 12.26 6.01
N ASP A 59 7.90 12.81 5.45
CA ASP A 59 8.88 12.08 4.64
C ASP A 59 9.73 11.08 5.45
N LYS A 60 9.70 11.20 6.79
CA LYS A 60 10.32 10.25 7.73
C LYS A 60 9.52 8.97 7.91
N MET A 61 8.27 8.90 7.46
CA MET A 61 7.48 7.68 7.52
C MET A 61 8.04 6.64 6.53
N ILE A 62 8.73 5.64 7.03
CA ILE A 62 9.38 4.62 6.19
C ILE A 62 8.35 3.59 5.73
N TYR A 63 8.20 3.44 4.41
CA TYR A 63 7.37 2.42 3.79
C TYR A 63 8.20 1.15 3.62
N GLY A 64 8.35 0.43 4.73
CA GLY A 64 9.10 -0.82 4.81
C GLY A 64 8.53 -1.72 5.90
N CYS A 65 8.95 -2.98 5.88
CA CYS A 65 8.56 -3.97 6.87
C CYS A 65 9.62 -4.07 7.97
N GLU A 66 9.17 -4.39 9.17
CA GLU A 66 10.00 -4.77 10.31
C GLU A 66 9.75 -6.24 10.69
N ASP A 67 10.37 -6.72 11.76
CA ASP A 67 10.18 -8.09 12.27
C ASP A 67 8.76 -8.36 12.79
N HIS A 68 7.97 -7.29 12.97
CA HIS A 68 6.57 -7.35 13.39
C HIS A 68 5.69 -6.51 12.44
N PRO A 69 4.36 -6.76 12.41
CA PRO A 69 3.45 -5.95 11.61
C PRO A 69 3.45 -4.48 12.07
N VAL A 70 3.58 -3.56 11.11
CA VAL A 70 3.62 -2.11 11.38
C VAL A 70 2.33 -1.47 10.88
N HIS A 71 1.71 -0.64 11.73
CA HIS A 71 0.60 0.23 11.33
C HIS A 71 1.14 1.60 10.90
N LEU A 72 1.26 1.84 9.59
CA LEU A 72 1.87 3.06 9.05
C LEU A 72 0.97 4.30 9.20
N SER A 73 -0.34 4.14 9.08
CA SER A 73 -1.33 5.23 9.18
C SER A 73 -1.88 5.39 10.61
N ALA A 74 -1.03 5.30 11.64
CA ALA A 74 -1.46 5.43 13.03
C ALA A 74 -2.06 6.82 13.36
N LYS A 75 -1.65 7.85 12.61
CA LYS A 75 -2.24 9.19 12.64
C LYS A 75 -2.62 9.58 11.23
N SER A 76 -3.91 9.63 10.96
CA SER A 76 -4.48 10.07 9.69
C SER A 76 -5.38 11.28 9.94
N VAL A 77 -5.25 12.31 9.10
CA VAL A 77 -6.19 13.43 9.05
C VAL A 77 -7.05 13.23 7.80
N THR A 78 -8.37 13.26 7.96
CA THR A 78 -9.29 13.20 6.81
C THR A 78 -9.34 14.58 6.15
N LEU A 79 -8.74 14.68 4.97
CA LEU A 79 -8.84 15.88 4.12
C LEU A 79 -10.00 15.68 3.15
N ASN A 80 -11.06 16.47 3.32
CA ASN A 80 -12.17 16.50 2.37
C ASN A 80 -11.74 17.31 1.14
N PHE A 81 -11.28 16.63 0.10
CA PHE A 81 -11.17 17.23 -1.23
C PHE A 81 -12.59 17.26 -1.82
N SER A 82 -13.13 18.49 -1.94
CA SER A 82 -14.46 18.76 -2.50
C SER A 82 -14.46 18.69 -4.02
#